data_AF-A0A3B8NNL4-F1
#
_entry.id   AF-A0A3B8NNL4-F1
#
_cell.length_a   1.000
_cell.length_b   1.000
_cell.length_c   1.000
_cell.angle_alpha   90.00
_cell.angle_beta   90.00
_cell.angle_gamma   90.00
#
_symmetry.space_group_name_H-M   'P 1'
#
loop_
_entity.id
_entity.type
_entity.pdbx_description
1 polymer ?
#
loop_
_entity_poly.entity_id
_entity_poly.type
_entity_poly.pdbx_seq_one_letter_code
_entity_poly.pdbx_strand_id
1 'polypeptide(L)'
;MIWVVMVINQVQGLDYSSLICQVKVLGFRAMEVIRECGRGKIGVETFVSLMKSLPAEELLSQYWHVFMSDPKFVPCMEILQIIATLAKDSEYQLHNYGTASFLEDLQELMQKVKALG
;
A
#
# COMPACT_ATOMS: atom_id res chain seq x y z
N MET A 1 25.21 11.04 33.46
CA MET A 1 24.97 10.90 32.01
C MET A 1 24.65 9.45 31.65
N ILE A 2 23.57 8.87 32.21
CA ILE A 2 23.18 7.46 31.93
C ILE A 2 21.70 7.34 31.51
N TRP A 3 20.93 8.44 31.56
CA TRP A 3 19.48 8.42 31.29
C TRP A 3 19.09 8.57 29.81
N VAL A 4 20.03 8.85 28.90
CA VAL A 4 19.71 9.03 27.46
C VAL A 4 19.69 7.69 26.72
N VAL A 5 20.38 6.67 27.21
CA VAL A 5 20.48 5.37 26.50
C VAL A 5 19.28 4.46 26.77
N MET A 6 18.54 4.69 27.88
CA MET A 6 17.38 3.85 28.23
C MET A 6 16.09 4.20 27.47
N VAL A 7 15.94 5.43 26.98
CA VAL A 7 14.76 5.82 26.18
C VAL A 7 14.84 5.26 24.75
N ILE A 8 16.03 4.90 24.27
CA ILE A 8 16.22 4.30 22.94
C ILE A 8 15.85 2.81 22.92
N ASN A 9 15.87 2.12 24.08
CA ASN A 9 15.60 0.68 24.18
C ASN A 9 14.14 0.31 24.46
N GLN A 10 13.22 1.27 24.62
CA GLN A 10 11.77 1.00 24.74
C GLN A 10 11.03 1.03 23.40
N VAL A 11 11.73 1.21 22.27
CA VAL A 11 11.18 1.05 20.91
C VAL A 11 11.59 -0.31 20.30
N GLN A 12 11.99 -1.27 21.16
CA GLN A 12 12.20 -2.66 20.76
C GLN A 12 10.88 -3.43 20.85
N GLY A 13 10.06 -3.28 19.81
CA GLY A 13 8.79 -3.99 19.71
C GLY A 13 7.93 -3.62 18.51
N LEU A 14 8.45 -2.86 17.54
CA LEU A 14 7.82 -2.80 16.21
C LEU A 14 8.03 -4.17 15.58
N ASP A 15 7.03 -5.04 15.68
CA ASP A 15 7.00 -6.31 14.97
C ASP A 15 6.98 -6.00 13.45
N TYR A 16 8.17 -5.88 12.86
CA TYR A 16 8.33 -5.62 11.44
C TYR A 16 7.73 -6.72 10.57
N SER A 17 7.58 -7.94 11.11
CA SER A 17 6.82 -9.01 10.46
C SER A 17 5.33 -8.66 10.40
N SER A 18 4.80 -7.97 11.41
CA SER A 18 3.45 -7.40 11.39
C SER A 18 3.29 -6.36 10.29
N LEU A 19 4.26 -5.45 10.09
CA LEU A 19 4.20 -4.46 8.99
C LEU A 19 4.15 -5.15 7.62
N ILE A 20 5.05 -6.09 7.37
CA ILE A 20 5.09 -6.83 6.10
C ILE A 20 3.77 -7.58 5.89
N CYS A 21 3.24 -8.24 6.92
CA CYS A 21 1.97 -8.94 6.85
C CYS A 21 0.80 -7.99 6.56
N GLN A 22 0.73 -6.85 7.24
CA GLN A 22 -0.29 -5.82 7.02
C GLN A 22 -0.24 -5.31 5.58
N VAL A 23 0.94 -4.91 5.09
CA VAL A 23 1.10 -4.40 3.72
C VAL A 23 0.76 -5.46 2.68
N LYS A 24 1.09 -6.73 2.94
CA LYS A 24 0.73 -7.84 2.06
C LYS A 24 -0.79 -8.04 1.99
N VAL A 25 -1.49 -7.99 3.13
CA VAL A 25 -2.96 -8.06 3.17
C VAL A 25 -3.60 -6.89 2.41
N LEU A 26 -3.07 -5.69 2.59
CA LEU A 26 -3.49 -4.49 1.85
C LEU A 26 -3.29 -4.65 0.34
N GLY A 27 -2.12 -5.14 -0.09
CA GLY A 27 -1.83 -5.46 -1.47
C GLY A 27 -2.86 -6.43 -2.06
N PHE A 28 -3.17 -7.52 -1.35
CA PHE A 28 -4.19 -8.48 -1.80
C PHE A 28 -5.59 -7.85 -1.94
N ARG A 29 -6.00 -7.02 -0.98
CA ARG A 29 -7.29 -6.32 -1.05
C ARG A 29 -7.35 -5.35 -2.23
N ALA A 30 -6.31 -4.55 -2.44
CA ALA A 30 -6.22 -3.66 -3.58
C ALA A 30 -6.28 -4.41 -4.91
N MET A 31 -5.54 -5.52 -5.05
CA MET A 31 -5.59 -6.36 -6.25
C MET A 31 -6.99 -6.92 -6.51
N GLU A 32 -7.72 -7.34 -5.47
CA GLU A 32 -9.10 -7.79 -5.60
C GLU A 32 -10.02 -6.67 -6.10
N VAL A 33 -9.94 -5.49 -5.49
CA VAL A 33 -10.74 -4.32 -5.88
C VAL A 33 -10.48 -3.93 -7.35
N ILE A 34 -9.22 -3.86 -7.76
CA ILE A 34 -8.84 -3.58 -9.16
C ILE A 34 -9.39 -4.65 -10.10
N ARG A 35 -9.27 -5.93 -9.74
CA ARG A 35 -9.74 -7.05 -10.56
C ARG A 35 -11.27 -7.04 -10.73
N GLU A 36 -12.02 -6.78 -9.67
CA GLU A 36 -13.49 -6.74 -9.76
C GLU A 36 -13.96 -5.51 -10.57
N CYS A 37 -13.25 -4.38 -10.49
CA CYS A 37 -13.49 -3.21 -11.35
C CYS A 37 -13.17 -3.52 -12.82
N GLY A 38 -12.01 -4.13 -13.11
CA GLY A 38 -11.61 -4.51 -14.47
C GLY A 38 -12.53 -5.57 -15.12
N ARG A 39 -13.26 -6.34 -14.30
CA ARG A 39 -14.31 -7.27 -14.74
C ARG A 39 -15.69 -6.63 -14.91
N GLY A 40 -15.83 -5.33 -14.61
CA GLY A 40 -17.10 -4.61 -14.65
C GLY A 40 -18.11 -5.02 -13.57
N LYS A 41 -17.66 -5.67 -12.49
CA LYS A 41 -18.54 -6.10 -11.39
C LYS A 41 -18.80 -4.98 -10.37
N ILE A 42 -17.89 -4.02 -10.28
CA ILE A 42 -18.06 -2.80 -9.50
C ILE A 42 -17.85 -1.59 -10.42
N GLY A 43 -18.61 -0.53 -10.17
CA GLY A 43 -18.48 0.73 -10.89
C GLY A 43 -17.35 1.61 -10.34
N VAL A 44 -17.06 2.70 -11.04
CA VAL A 44 -16.01 3.67 -10.71
C VAL A 44 -16.15 4.21 -9.28
N GLU A 45 -17.34 4.65 -8.89
CA GLU A 45 -17.58 5.20 -7.55
C GLU A 45 -17.30 4.18 -6.44
N THR A 46 -17.72 2.93 -6.63
CA THR A 46 -17.47 1.83 -5.70
C THR A 46 -15.97 1.51 -5.63
N PHE A 47 -15.28 1.48 -6.78
CA PHE A 47 -13.84 1.29 -6.83
C PHE A 47 -13.10 2.38 -6.05
N VAL A 48 -13.39 3.65 -6.32
CA VAL A 48 -12.79 4.81 -5.64
C VAL A 48 -13.04 4.73 -4.13
N SER A 49 -14.27 4.42 -3.71
CA SER A 49 -14.62 4.26 -2.29
C SER A 49 -13.83 3.14 -1.61
N LEU A 50 -13.74 1.96 -2.24
CA LEU A 50 -13.00 0.83 -1.71
C LEU A 50 -11.50 1.11 -1.65
N MET A 51 -10.92 1.74 -2.66
CA MET A 51 -9.50 2.11 -2.66
C MET A 51 -9.19 3.16 -1.58
N LYS A 52 -10.05 4.17 -1.39
CA LYS A 52 -9.91 5.17 -0.31
C LYS A 52 -10.09 4.57 1.09
N SER A 53 -10.77 3.43 1.22
CA SER A 53 -10.90 2.72 2.51
C SER A 53 -9.64 1.96 2.92
N LEU A 54 -8.65 1.83 2.04
CA LEU A 54 -7.38 1.19 2.35
C LEU A 54 -6.43 2.21 3.02
N PRO A 55 -5.94 1.95 4.25
CA PRO A 55 -5.12 2.90 5.02
C PRO A 55 -3.67 3.04 4.51
N ALA A 56 -3.47 3.16 3.20
CA ALA A 56 -2.14 3.15 2.60
C ALA A 56 -1.33 4.42 2.91
N GLU A 57 -1.95 5.60 2.82
CA GLU A 57 -1.31 6.88 3.13
C GLU A 57 -0.97 7.00 4.62
N GLU A 58 -1.86 6.51 5.48
CA GLU A 58 -1.66 6.47 6.94
C GLU A 58 -0.44 5.60 7.30
N LEU A 59 -0.32 4.41 6.70
CA LEU A 59 0.82 3.52 6.90
C LEU A 59 2.11 4.09 6.31
N LEU A 60 2.05 4.79 5.16
CA LEU A 60 3.21 5.50 4.60
C LEU A 60 3.74 6.54 5.58
N SER A 61 2.86 7.36 6.15
CA SER A 61 3.22 8.40 7.11
C SER A 61 3.77 7.80 8.40
N GLN A 62 3.08 6.80 8.95
CA GLN A 62 3.43 6.16 10.23
C GLN A 62 4.81 5.46 10.16
N TYR A 63 5.10 4.77 9.06
CA TYR A 63 6.30 3.95 8.91
C TYR A 63 7.38 4.58 8.01
N TRP A 64 7.24 5.86 7.66
CA TRP A 64 8.18 6.57 6.79
C TRP A 64 9.65 6.40 7.20
N HIS A 65 9.92 6.57 8.50
CA HIS A 65 11.25 6.41 9.07
C HIS A 65 11.82 5.00 8.88
N VAL A 66 10.98 3.96 8.91
CA VAL A 66 11.37 2.57 8.69
C VAL A 66 11.77 2.35 7.23
N PHE A 67 10.96 2.85 6.28
CA PHE A 67 11.24 2.72 4.84
C PHE A 67 12.54 3.40 4.43
N MET A 68 12.83 4.57 5.00
CA MET A 68 14.05 5.32 4.70
C MET A 68 15.31 4.74 5.37
N SER A 69 15.14 3.94 6.42
CA SER A 69 16.26 3.42 7.22
C SER A 69 16.72 2.02 6.81
N ASP A 70 15.84 1.22 6.18
CA ASP A 70 16.17 -0.17 5.83
C ASP A 70 15.61 -0.54 4.44
N PRO A 71 16.50 -0.78 3.45
CA PRO A 71 16.11 -1.13 2.08
C PRO A 71 15.21 -2.36 1.97
N LYS A 72 15.18 -3.26 2.96
CA LYS A 72 14.32 -4.44 2.93
C LYS A 72 12.83 -4.10 2.90
N PHE A 73 12.43 -2.89 3.33
CA PHE A 73 11.05 -2.45 3.31
C PHE A 73 10.69 -1.61 2.08
N VAL A 74 11.61 -1.43 1.12
CA VAL A 74 11.30 -0.76 -0.16
C VAL A 74 10.08 -1.37 -0.85
N PRO A 75 9.93 -2.71 -0.95
CA PRO A 75 8.73 -3.28 -1.57
C PRO A 75 7.44 -2.94 -0.81
N CYS A 76 7.50 -2.82 0.53
CA CYS A 76 6.35 -2.38 1.31
C CYS A 76 5.96 -0.93 0.99
N MET A 77 6.96 -0.05 0.90
CA MET A 77 6.74 1.35 0.53
C MET A 77 6.14 1.47 -0.87
N GLU A 78 6.68 0.75 -1.85
CA GLU A 78 6.19 0.76 -3.24
C GLU A 78 4.72 0.28 -3.33
N ILE A 79 4.36 -0.79 -2.62
CA ILE A 79 2.96 -1.26 -2.56
C ILE A 79 2.04 -0.18 -2.02
N LEU A 80 2.41 0.44 -0.90
CA LEU A 80 1.57 1.48 -0.28
C LEU A 80 1.47 2.71 -1.17
N GLN A 81 2.55 3.09 -1.88
CA GLN A 81 2.54 4.19 -2.84
C GLN A 81 1.59 3.94 -4.01
N ILE A 82 1.62 2.74 -4.60
CA ILE A 82 0.68 2.36 -5.66
C ILE A 82 -0.76 2.48 -5.15
N ILE A 83 -1.06 1.91 -3.97
CA ILE A 83 -2.41 1.95 -3.41
C ILE A 83 -2.85 3.40 -3.12
N ALA A 84 -1.97 4.24 -2.56
CA ALA A 84 -2.27 5.64 -2.26
C ALA A 84 -2.53 6.46 -3.53
N THR A 85 -1.70 6.29 -4.57
CA THR A 85 -1.89 6.94 -5.87
C THR A 85 -3.21 6.51 -6.50
N LEU A 86 -3.51 5.22 -6.49
CA LEU A 86 -4.79 4.70 -6.97
C LEU A 86 -5.96 5.30 -6.17
N ALA A 87 -5.90 5.36 -4.84
CA ALA A 87 -6.97 5.95 -4.04
C ALA A 87 -7.21 7.45 -4.34
N LYS A 88 -6.16 8.19 -4.70
CA LYS A 88 -6.20 9.63 -4.97
C LYS A 88 -6.65 9.95 -6.40
N ASP A 89 -6.09 9.25 -7.38
CA ASP A 89 -6.19 9.64 -8.79
C ASP A 89 -7.17 8.76 -9.59
N SER A 90 -7.71 7.70 -8.99
CA SER A 90 -8.58 6.72 -9.66
C SER A 90 -9.81 7.32 -10.32
N GLU A 91 -10.44 8.33 -9.71
CA GLU A 91 -11.62 8.98 -10.27
C GLU A 91 -11.28 9.70 -11.58
N TYR A 92 -10.18 10.45 -11.59
CA TYR A 92 -9.69 11.15 -12.78
C TYR A 92 -9.21 10.15 -13.85
N GLN A 93 -8.48 9.10 -13.44
CA GLN A 93 -7.93 8.11 -14.36
C GLN A 93 -9.04 7.27 -15.02
N LEU A 94 -10.03 6.80 -14.26
CA LEU A 94 -11.15 6.02 -14.80
C LEU A 94 -11.99 6.85 -15.78
N HIS A 95 -12.22 8.12 -15.46
CA HIS A 95 -13.00 9.01 -16.31
C HIS A 95 -12.31 9.28 -17.66
N ASN A 96 -10.98 9.46 -17.67
CA ASN A 96 -10.25 9.95 -18.84
C ASN A 96 -9.54 8.86 -19.66
N TYR A 97 -9.11 7.77 -19.03
CA TYR A 97 -8.32 6.71 -19.65
C TYR A 97 -8.98 5.33 -19.56
N GLY A 98 -10.11 5.22 -18.86
CA GLY A 98 -10.85 3.97 -18.69
C GLY A 98 -10.13 2.97 -17.80
N THR A 99 -10.56 1.70 -17.85
CA THR A 99 -10.04 0.64 -16.96
C THR A 99 -8.67 0.09 -17.37
N ALA A 100 -8.14 0.49 -18.52
CA ALA A 100 -6.89 -0.05 -19.06
C ALA A 100 -5.66 0.36 -18.26
N SER A 101 -5.62 1.59 -17.71
CA SER A 101 -4.49 2.07 -16.89
C SER A 101 -4.30 1.22 -15.63
N PHE A 102 -5.39 0.74 -15.03
CA PHE A 102 -5.36 -0.05 -13.80
C PHE A 102 -4.81 -1.47 -13.99
N LEU A 103 -4.74 -1.97 -15.23
CA LEU A 103 -4.14 -3.28 -15.49
C LEU A 103 -2.62 -3.25 -15.31
N GLU A 104 -1.98 -2.12 -15.63
CA GLU A 104 -0.54 -1.92 -15.39
C GLU A 104 -0.26 -1.83 -13.89
N ASP A 105 -1.05 -1.02 -13.17
CA ASP A 105 -0.97 -0.92 -11.71
C ASP A 105 -1.21 -2.28 -11.02
N LEU A 106 -2.15 -3.08 -11.53
CA LEU A 106 -2.39 -4.43 -11.03
C LEU A 106 -1.18 -5.34 -11.22
N GLN A 107 -0.56 -5.32 -12.40
CA GLN A 107 0.62 -6.13 -12.68
C GLN A 107 1.80 -5.72 -11.81
N GLU A 108 2.02 -4.43 -11.63
CA GLU A 108 3.07 -3.91 -10.77
C GLU A 108 2.82 -4.33 -9.31
N LEU A 109 1.61 -4.11 -8.80
CA LEU A 109 1.22 -4.50 -7.45
C LEU A 109 1.40 -6.02 -7.20
N MET A 110 1.04 -6.86 -8.17
CA MET A 110 1.28 -8.31 -8.11
C MET A 110 2.76 -8.66 -7.98
N GLN A 111 3.63 -7.99 -8.75
CA GLN A 111 5.07 -8.22 -8.70
C GLN A 111 5.65 -7.81 -7.33
N LYS A 112 5.25 -6.65 -6.81
CA LYS A 112 5.74 -6.15 -5.52
C LYS A 112 5.26 -7.01 -4.35
N VAL A 113 3.98 -7.42 -4.35
CA VAL A 113 3.44 -8.33 -3.33
C VAL A 113 4.15 -9.68 -3.36
N LYS A 114 4.48 -10.21 -4.54
CA LYS A 114 5.26 -11.45 -4.67
C LYS A 114 6.69 -11.30 -4.13
N ALA A 115 7.29 -10.11 -4.24
CA ALA A 115 8.63 -9.84 -3.72
C ALA A 115 8.68 -9.79 -2.18
N LEU A 116 7.53 -9.65 -1.49
CA LEU A 116 7.45 -9.69 -0.02
C LEU A 116 7.50 -11.12 0.56
N GLY A 117 7.58 -12.17 -0.26
CA GLY A 117 7.48 -13.58 0.17
C GLY A 117 6.05 -13.99 0.41
#